data_AF-A0A235AFY6-F1
#
_entry.id   AF-A0A235AFY6-F1
#
_cell.length_a   1.000
_cell.length_b   1.000
_cell.length_c   1.000
_cell.angle_alpha   90.00
_cell.angle_beta   90.00
_cell.angle_gamma   90.00
#
_symmetry.space_group_name_H-M   'P 1'
#
loop_
_entity.id
_entity.type
_entity.pdbx_description
1 polymer ?
#
loop_
_entity_poly.entity_id
_entity_poly.type
_entity_poly.pdbx_seq_one_letter_code
_entity_poly.pdbx_strand_id
1 'polypeptide(L)'
;MNPDSPQLITYVDRLGGTVAGIRDLLATRLSGAFGGVHLLPYFTPFDGADAGFDPVDHASIDPRLGTWDDVRALSETHTVMSDLIVNHVSADSAAFADVRRRGDASPFAPMFLTLDSVFPGGVTEADLTRIYRPRPGLPFTAIVLGDRMRLVWTTFTSEQIDIDLRTDAAWEYLTAVIDALVAGGTSMLRLDAVGYTGKEAGTSCFMTEATERYTQRILELAHARGAQVLLEIHGHHTQQIAIARTVDYVYDFALPPLVLHALHARDSRPLERWLEIRPANSITVLDTHDGIGIIDVGVSDLAPGEPGLLEPAQIDALVEAIHDASGGTSRQATGAAASNLDLYQVNCTFYDALGRDDRRYALARLLQIMTPGIPQVYYVGLLAGENDMELLTATGVGRDVNRHHYTPDEIEAALARPVVGLQLDALRLRATHPAFAGTFSHDVRDTHGELRWDAADASVTLGFDLDDASFQLTATDGSATSTWSHARLAGD
;
A
#
# COMPACT_ATOMS: atom_id res chain seq x y z
N MET A 1 -20.41 4.04 -13.11
CA MET A 1 -19.84 4.07 -11.74
C MET A 1 -18.80 5.18 -11.73
N ASN A 2 -18.64 5.93 -10.63
CA ASN A 2 -17.57 6.92 -10.51
C ASN A 2 -16.21 6.18 -10.64
N PRO A 3 -15.35 6.48 -11.63
CA PRO A 3 -14.06 5.79 -11.79
C PRO A 3 -13.15 6.00 -10.57
N ASP A 4 -13.36 7.08 -9.81
CA ASP A 4 -12.62 7.39 -8.60
C ASP A 4 -13.39 7.03 -7.32
N SER A 5 -14.27 6.03 -7.39
CA SER A 5 -14.98 5.54 -6.21
C SER A 5 -13.98 5.00 -5.18
N PRO A 6 -14.21 5.22 -3.87
CA PRO A 6 -13.31 4.70 -2.84
C PRO A 6 -13.13 3.20 -2.92
N GLN A 7 -11.99 2.72 -2.45
CA GLN A 7 -11.63 1.31 -2.41
C GLN A 7 -11.24 0.86 -1.00
N LEU A 8 -11.57 -0.38 -0.64
CA LEU A 8 -11.13 -1.01 0.61
C LEU A 8 -9.82 -1.76 0.39
N ILE A 9 -8.83 -1.63 1.27
CA ILE A 9 -7.67 -2.54 1.32
C ILE A 9 -7.88 -3.52 2.48
N THR A 10 -7.81 -4.83 2.23
CA THR A 10 -8.04 -5.81 3.30
C THR A 10 -7.37 -7.15 3.05
N TYR A 11 -6.94 -7.81 4.13
CA TYR A 11 -6.68 -9.24 4.13
C TYR A 11 -8.01 -9.98 4.22
N VAL A 12 -8.20 -10.99 3.37
CA VAL A 12 -9.46 -11.74 3.31
C VAL A 12 -9.80 -12.37 4.66
N ASP A 13 -8.84 -13.02 5.31
CA ASP A 13 -9.02 -13.74 6.57
C ASP A 13 -9.22 -12.81 7.78
N ARG A 14 -8.63 -11.61 7.76
CA ARG A 14 -8.61 -10.69 8.91
C ARG A 14 -9.83 -9.79 9.04
N LEU A 15 -10.69 -9.74 8.02
CA LEU A 15 -11.93 -8.97 8.05
C LEU A 15 -13.15 -9.82 7.68
N GLY A 16 -13.11 -10.51 6.53
CA GLY A 16 -14.26 -11.26 6.03
C GLY A 16 -14.20 -12.76 6.29
N GLY A 17 -13.06 -13.28 6.77
CA GLY A 17 -12.74 -14.70 6.86
C GLY A 17 -12.54 -15.39 5.50
N THR A 18 -13.37 -15.04 4.50
CA THR A 18 -13.37 -15.58 3.13
C THR A 18 -13.70 -14.49 2.12
N VAL A 19 -13.42 -14.72 0.84
CA VAL A 19 -13.76 -13.78 -0.25
C VAL A 19 -15.28 -13.52 -0.28
N ALA A 20 -16.09 -14.57 -0.06
CA ALA A 20 -17.54 -14.45 0.04
C ALA A 20 -17.98 -13.59 1.24
N GLY A 21 -17.27 -13.65 2.37
CA GLY A 21 -17.52 -12.80 3.53
C GLY A 21 -17.19 -11.34 3.30
N ILE A 22 -16.09 -11.05 2.59
CA ILE A 22 -15.79 -9.66 2.13
C ILE A 22 -16.91 -9.13 1.23
N ARG A 23 -17.39 -9.94 0.28
CA ARG A 23 -18.52 -9.57 -0.57
C ARG A 23 -19.79 -9.28 0.25
N ASP A 24 -20.09 -10.07 1.28
CA ASP A 24 -21.25 -9.84 2.15
C ASP A 24 -21.14 -8.53 2.95
N LEU A 25 -19.96 -8.23 3.51
CA LEU A 25 -19.71 -6.96 4.18
C LEU A 25 -19.91 -5.77 3.24
N LEU A 26 -19.39 -5.84 2.02
CA LEU A 26 -19.56 -4.82 0.97
C LEU A 26 -21.03 -4.66 0.55
N ALA A 27 -21.79 -5.76 0.45
CA ALA A 27 -23.21 -5.72 0.09
C ALA A 27 -24.12 -5.24 1.22
N THR A 28 -23.68 -5.32 2.48
CA THR A 28 -24.50 -5.02 3.66
C THR A 28 -23.98 -3.81 4.43
N ARG A 29 -23.06 -4.03 5.38
CA ARG A 29 -22.58 -3.02 6.34
C ARG A 29 -21.84 -1.87 5.67
N LEU A 30 -21.11 -2.16 4.59
CA LEU A 30 -20.29 -1.20 3.86
C LEU A 30 -20.95 -0.77 2.53
N SER A 31 -22.24 -1.08 2.35
CA SER A 31 -22.97 -0.77 1.11
C SER A 31 -22.84 0.69 0.71
N GLY A 32 -22.45 0.89 -0.55
CA GLY A 32 -22.29 2.19 -1.19
C GLY A 32 -21.05 2.99 -0.78
N ALA A 33 -20.25 2.52 0.17
CA ALA A 33 -19.03 3.22 0.61
C ALA A 33 -17.85 2.96 -0.35
N PHE A 34 -17.79 1.76 -0.94
CA PHE A 34 -16.68 1.33 -1.77
C PHE A 34 -17.18 0.89 -3.15
N GLY A 35 -16.46 1.30 -4.21
CA GLY A 35 -16.66 0.82 -5.58
C GLY A 35 -15.61 -0.19 -6.01
N GLY A 36 -14.61 -0.44 -5.17
CA GLY A 36 -13.58 -1.44 -5.39
C GLY A 36 -12.98 -1.97 -4.08
N VAL A 37 -12.18 -3.03 -4.21
CA VAL A 37 -11.48 -3.65 -3.10
C VAL A 37 -10.15 -4.22 -3.58
N HIS A 38 -9.09 -3.88 -2.86
CA HIS A 38 -7.79 -4.52 -2.90
C HIS A 38 -7.76 -5.66 -1.90
N LEU A 39 -7.80 -6.88 -2.43
CA LEU A 39 -7.56 -8.09 -1.65
C LEU A 39 -6.05 -8.30 -1.57
N LEU A 40 -5.49 -8.13 -0.38
CA LEU A 40 -4.09 -8.47 -0.10
C LEU A 40 -3.84 -9.97 -0.35
N PRO A 41 -2.59 -10.39 -0.57
CA PRO A 41 -2.30 -11.71 -1.16
C PRO A 41 -3.06 -12.86 -0.50
N TYR A 42 -3.98 -13.45 -1.27
CA TYR A 42 -4.88 -14.55 -0.87
C TYR A 42 -4.50 -15.87 -1.53
N PHE A 43 -3.27 -15.94 -2.04
CA PHE A 43 -2.73 -17.08 -2.77
C PHE A 43 -2.27 -18.19 -1.83
N THR A 44 -1.90 -19.35 -2.37
CA THR A 44 -1.42 -20.46 -1.52
C THR A 44 0.06 -20.33 -1.18
N PRO A 45 0.45 -20.34 0.11
CA PRO A 45 -0.37 -20.07 1.30
C PRO A 45 -0.48 -18.56 1.59
N PHE A 46 -1.59 -18.12 2.20
CA PHE A 46 -1.77 -16.72 2.60
C PHE A 46 -1.07 -16.38 3.93
N ASP A 47 -0.73 -17.40 4.71
CA ASP A 47 -0.12 -17.31 6.04
C ASP A 47 1.33 -17.81 6.05
N GLY A 48 2.04 -17.56 4.93
CA GLY A 48 3.46 -17.85 4.77
C GLY A 48 4.37 -16.94 5.62
N ALA A 49 5.64 -16.89 5.24
CA ALA A 49 6.67 -16.12 5.93
C ALA A 49 6.41 -14.61 5.93
N ASP A 50 5.65 -14.10 4.96
CA ASP A 50 5.35 -12.69 4.81
C ASP A 50 3.86 -12.44 4.51
N ALA A 51 2.97 -13.15 5.21
CA ALA A 51 1.51 -12.95 5.13
C ALA A 51 0.96 -12.96 3.68
N GLY A 52 1.46 -13.90 2.87
CA GLY A 52 0.99 -14.16 1.51
C GLY A 52 1.85 -13.51 0.41
N PHE A 53 2.81 -12.66 0.77
CA PHE A 53 3.80 -12.10 -0.17
C PHE A 53 4.87 -13.11 -0.60
N ASP A 54 4.84 -14.33 -0.07
CA ASP A 54 5.69 -15.46 -0.46
C ASP A 54 4.85 -16.61 -1.07
N PRO A 55 4.22 -16.42 -2.24
CA PRO A 55 3.32 -17.42 -2.80
C PRO A 55 4.09 -18.67 -3.24
N VAL A 56 3.64 -19.84 -2.81
CA VAL A 56 4.05 -21.14 -3.34
C VAL A 56 3.41 -21.38 -4.70
N ASP A 57 2.14 -21.01 -4.84
CA ASP A 57 1.42 -20.96 -6.10
C ASP A 57 0.59 -19.67 -6.19
N HIS A 58 1.09 -18.74 -6.99
CA HIS A 58 0.51 -17.40 -7.19
C HIS A 58 -0.70 -17.41 -8.14
N ALA A 59 -0.90 -18.50 -8.90
CA ALA A 59 -2.05 -18.65 -9.79
C ALA A 59 -3.25 -19.34 -9.09
N SER A 60 -3.09 -19.74 -7.83
CA SER A 60 -4.09 -20.46 -7.04
C SER A 60 -4.45 -19.71 -5.76
N ILE A 61 -5.75 -19.56 -5.51
CA ILE A 61 -6.28 -19.05 -4.24
C ILE A 61 -6.06 -20.10 -3.16
N ASP A 62 -5.69 -19.66 -1.95
CA ASP A 62 -5.68 -20.56 -0.79
C ASP A 62 -7.10 -21.10 -0.54
N PRO A 63 -7.31 -22.43 -0.53
CA PRO A 63 -8.63 -23.02 -0.43
C PRO A 63 -9.35 -22.69 0.89
N ARG A 64 -8.63 -22.20 1.90
CA ARG A 64 -9.21 -21.71 3.16
C ARG A 64 -9.94 -20.37 2.99
N LEU A 65 -9.56 -19.58 1.98
CA LEU A 65 -10.08 -18.22 1.75
C LEU A 65 -11.17 -18.16 0.68
N GLY A 66 -11.17 -19.09 -0.28
CA GLY A 66 -12.19 -19.19 -1.32
C GLY A 66 -11.68 -19.76 -2.64
N THR A 67 -12.35 -19.36 -3.73
CA THR A 67 -12.09 -19.81 -5.09
C THR A 67 -12.12 -18.65 -6.09
N TRP A 68 -11.60 -18.87 -7.31
CA TRP A 68 -11.70 -17.89 -8.39
C TRP A 68 -13.16 -17.54 -8.76
N ASP A 69 -14.12 -18.42 -8.48
CA ASP A 69 -15.54 -18.13 -8.65
C ASP A 69 -16.03 -17.06 -7.67
N ASP A 70 -15.52 -17.09 -6.43
CA ASP A 70 -15.85 -16.08 -5.42
C ASP A 70 -15.31 -14.71 -5.81
N VAL A 71 -14.08 -14.65 -6.34
CA VAL A 71 -13.47 -13.41 -6.84
C VAL A 71 -14.23 -12.88 -8.06
N ARG A 72 -14.61 -13.75 -9.00
CA ARG A 72 -15.45 -13.35 -10.14
C ARG A 72 -16.78 -12.78 -9.68
N ALA A 73 -17.45 -13.42 -8.73
CA ALA A 73 -18.72 -12.94 -8.23
C ALA A 73 -18.60 -11.61 -7.46
N LEU A 74 -17.46 -11.34 -6.81
CA LEU A 74 -17.14 -10.03 -6.24
C LEU A 74 -16.94 -8.97 -7.34
N SER A 75 -16.25 -9.34 -8.42
CA SER A 75 -15.94 -8.45 -9.56
C SER A 75 -17.17 -7.97 -10.34
N GLU A 76 -18.32 -8.66 -10.22
CA GLU A 76 -19.58 -8.25 -10.85
C GLU A 76 -20.10 -6.90 -10.32
N THR A 77 -19.68 -6.51 -9.11
CA THR A 77 -20.18 -5.32 -8.40
C THR A 77 -19.09 -4.33 -8.00
N HIS A 78 -17.84 -4.78 -7.94
CA HIS A 78 -16.70 -3.98 -7.46
C HIS A 78 -15.49 -4.16 -8.38
N THR A 79 -14.69 -3.11 -8.56
CA THR A 79 -13.32 -3.26 -9.09
C THR A 79 -12.51 -4.10 -8.12
N VAL A 80 -11.95 -5.23 -8.57
CA VAL A 80 -11.07 -6.06 -7.74
C VAL A 80 -9.63 -5.74 -8.11
N MET A 81 -8.87 -5.33 -7.10
CA MET A 81 -7.42 -5.20 -7.15
C MET A 81 -6.76 -6.39 -6.46
N SER A 82 -5.72 -6.93 -7.10
CA SER A 82 -4.90 -8.02 -6.56
C SER A 82 -3.42 -7.71 -6.72
N ASP A 83 -2.61 -8.23 -5.82
CA ASP A 83 -1.16 -8.15 -5.92
C ASP A 83 -0.60 -9.05 -7.03
N LEU A 84 0.23 -8.46 -7.89
CA LEU A 84 1.15 -9.14 -8.76
C LEU A 84 2.57 -9.00 -8.15
N ILE A 85 2.98 -10.00 -7.40
CA ILE A 85 4.32 -10.17 -6.84
C ILE A 85 5.29 -10.52 -7.97
N VAL A 86 5.91 -9.49 -8.54
CA VAL A 86 6.76 -9.60 -9.74
C VAL A 86 8.22 -9.87 -9.42
N ASN A 87 8.64 -9.64 -8.18
CA ASN A 87 10.06 -9.69 -7.80
C ASN A 87 10.52 -11.09 -7.40
N HIS A 88 9.66 -11.87 -6.73
CA HIS A 88 10.07 -13.08 -6.03
C HIS A 88 8.92 -14.09 -5.90
N VAL A 89 9.26 -15.31 -5.51
CA VAL A 89 8.32 -16.40 -5.18
C VAL A 89 8.79 -17.13 -3.91
N SER A 90 7.95 -18.00 -3.34
CA SER A 90 8.35 -18.82 -2.19
C SER A 90 9.51 -19.76 -2.50
N ALA A 91 10.39 -19.98 -1.51
CA ALA A 91 11.40 -21.04 -1.50
C ALA A 91 10.80 -22.45 -1.53
N ASP A 92 9.50 -22.59 -1.23
CA ASP A 92 8.75 -23.83 -1.34
C ASP A 92 7.95 -23.94 -2.65
N SER A 93 8.07 -22.97 -3.56
CA SER A 93 7.48 -23.05 -4.91
C SER A 93 7.96 -24.29 -5.66
N ALA A 94 7.07 -24.90 -6.45
CA ALA A 94 7.39 -26.12 -7.19
C ALA A 94 8.59 -25.95 -8.13
N ALA A 95 8.72 -24.77 -8.74
CA ALA A 95 9.84 -24.41 -9.60
C ALA A 95 11.16 -24.38 -8.80
N PHE A 96 11.20 -23.68 -7.66
CA PHE A 96 12.43 -23.60 -6.87
C PHE A 96 12.78 -24.93 -6.18
N ALA A 97 11.78 -25.71 -5.74
CA ALA A 97 12.00 -27.05 -5.21
C ALA A 97 12.67 -27.99 -6.25
N ASP A 98 12.30 -27.88 -7.53
CA ASP A 98 12.98 -28.63 -8.60
C ASP A 98 14.43 -28.17 -8.79
N VAL A 99 14.69 -26.86 -8.73
CA VAL A 99 16.05 -26.29 -8.80
C VAL A 99 16.90 -26.69 -7.60
N ARG A 100 16.34 -26.69 -6.39
CA ARG A 100 17.03 -27.20 -5.18
C ARG A 100 17.45 -28.65 -5.35
N ARG A 101 16.62 -29.48 -5.97
CA ARG A 101 16.90 -30.90 -6.18
C ARG A 101 17.88 -31.17 -7.33
N ARG A 102 17.79 -30.42 -8.44
CA ARG A 102 18.52 -30.72 -9.68
C ARG A 102 19.63 -29.73 -10.03
N GLY A 103 19.73 -28.62 -9.32
CA GLY A 103 20.62 -27.51 -9.64
C GLY A 103 20.38 -26.99 -11.07
N ASP A 104 21.46 -26.67 -11.77
CA ASP A 104 21.44 -26.17 -13.16
C ASP A 104 20.79 -27.14 -14.18
N ALA A 105 20.61 -28.42 -13.82
CA ALA A 105 19.92 -29.38 -14.68
C ALA A 105 18.38 -29.24 -14.62
N SER A 106 17.84 -28.39 -13.74
CA SER A 106 16.42 -28.06 -13.72
C SER A 106 16.07 -27.13 -14.90
N PRO A 107 14.93 -27.35 -15.59
CA PRO A 107 14.46 -26.40 -16.60
C PRO A 107 14.09 -25.04 -16.00
N PHE A 108 13.82 -24.98 -14.69
CA PHE A 108 13.49 -23.74 -13.98
C PHE A 108 14.72 -22.99 -13.47
N ALA A 109 15.93 -23.56 -13.58
CA ALA A 109 17.14 -22.92 -13.06
C ALA A 109 17.38 -21.49 -13.59
N PRO A 110 17.11 -21.16 -14.88
CA PRO A 110 17.26 -19.80 -15.39
C PRO A 110 16.30 -18.78 -14.74
N MET A 111 15.18 -19.23 -14.17
CA MET A 111 14.17 -18.35 -13.58
C MET A 111 14.65 -17.68 -12.28
N PHE A 112 15.70 -18.18 -11.62
CA PHE A 112 16.09 -17.70 -10.28
C PHE A 112 17.44 -17.00 -10.29
N LEU A 113 17.50 -15.86 -9.60
CA LEU A 113 18.71 -15.07 -9.49
C LEU A 113 19.71 -15.69 -8.50
N THR A 114 20.98 -15.69 -8.87
CA THR A 114 22.11 -16.04 -8.01
C THR A 114 23.17 -14.95 -8.12
N LEU A 115 24.13 -14.92 -7.20
CA LEU A 115 25.26 -13.99 -7.32
C LEU A 115 25.93 -14.09 -8.71
N ASP A 116 26.17 -15.31 -9.18
CA ASP A 116 26.83 -15.54 -10.48
C ASP A 116 25.98 -15.11 -11.68
N SER A 117 24.64 -15.14 -11.56
CA SER A 117 23.76 -14.74 -12.67
C SER A 117 23.79 -13.22 -12.89
N VAL A 118 24.09 -12.42 -11.86
CA VAL A 118 24.24 -10.96 -11.96
C VAL A 118 25.70 -10.57 -12.16
N PHE A 119 26.63 -11.28 -11.53
CA PHE A 119 28.06 -10.99 -11.53
C PHE A 119 28.91 -12.16 -12.09
N PRO A 120 28.75 -12.53 -13.39
CA PRO A 120 29.44 -13.69 -13.97
C PRO A 120 30.96 -13.54 -14.04
N GLY A 121 31.48 -12.31 -13.99
CA GLY A 121 32.92 -12.00 -13.94
C GLY A 121 33.50 -11.93 -12.52
N GLY A 122 32.71 -12.26 -11.50
CA GLY A 122 33.02 -11.99 -10.10
C GLY A 122 32.48 -10.65 -9.62
N VAL A 123 32.47 -10.45 -8.32
CA VAL A 123 31.90 -9.28 -7.64
C VAL A 123 32.95 -8.64 -6.72
N THR A 124 32.96 -7.30 -6.64
CA THR A 124 33.79 -6.56 -5.67
C THR A 124 32.96 -6.10 -4.48
N GLU A 125 33.62 -5.70 -3.38
CA GLU A 125 32.94 -5.08 -2.24
C GLU A 125 32.18 -3.81 -2.63
N ALA A 126 32.73 -3.02 -3.55
CA ALA A 126 32.09 -1.81 -4.06
C ALA A 126 30.82 -2.10 -4.87
N ASP A 127 30.74 -3.25 -5.54
CA ASP A 127 29.51 -3.69 -6.21
C ASP A 127 28.45 -4.13 -5.20
N LEU A 128 28.84 -4.93 -4.20
CA LEU A 128 27.93 -5.45 -3.17
C LEU A 128 27.34 -4.33 -2.31
N THR A 129 28.16 -3.35 -1.93
CA THR A 129 27.73 -2.22 -1.07
C THR A 129 26.94 -1.15 -1.82
N ARG A 130 26.93 -1.19 -3.17
CA ARG A 130 26.11 -0.31 -3.99
C ARG A 130 24.65 -0.76 -4.08
N ILE A 131 24.39 -2.06 -3.88
CA ILE A 131 23.03 -2.61 -3.97
C ILE A 131 22.14 -1.94 -2.91
N TYR A 132 21.03 -1.37 -3.34
CA TYR A 132 20.05 -0.76 -2.43
C TYR A 132 19.35 -1.84 -1.61
N ARG A 133 19.12 -1.56 -0.31
CA ARG A 133 18.55 -2.51 0.64
C ARG A 133 17.50 -1.84 1.53
N PRO A 134 16.31 -2.46 1.71
CA PRO A 134 15.34 -1.99 2.70
C PRO A 134 15.73 -2.37 4.14
N ARG A 135 16.61 -3.37 4.30
CA ARG A 135 17.11 -3.89 5.58
C ARG A 135 18.63 -4.14 5.58
N PRO A 136 19.29 -4.20 6.75
CA PRO A 136 20.72 -4.47 6.84
C PRO A 136 21.11 -5.84 6.26
N GLY A 137 22.33 -5.92 5.72
CA GLY A 137 22.91 -7.15 5.18
C GLY A 137 22.75 -7.31 3.66
N LEU A 138 23.53 -8.24 3.11
CA LEU A 138 23.54 -8.52 1.67
C LEU A 138 22.25 -9.26 1.25
N PRO A 139 21.77 -9.09 0.01
CA PRO A 139 20.54 -9.70 -0.48
C PRO A 139 20.77 -11.15 -0.94
N PHE A 140 21.52 -11.95 -0.17
CA PHE A 140 21.87 -13.32 -0.56
C PHE A 140 21.66 -14.31 0.57
N THR A 141 21.09 -15.46 0.23
CA THR A 141 20.98 -16.63 1.10
C THR A 141 21.81 -17.78 0.53
N ALA A 142 22.60 -18.44 1.38
CA ALA A 142 23.37 -19.61 0.99
C ALA A 142 22.47 -20.86 0.94
N ILE A 143 22.24 -21.39 -0.26
CA ILE A 143 21.35 -22.53 -0.50
C ILE A 143 22.05 -23.58 -1.35
N VAL A 144 21.88 -24.86 -0.99
CA VAL A 144 22.36 -25.97 -1.83
C VAL A 144 21.38 -26.18 -2.98
N LEU A 145 21.87 -25.99 -4.22
CA LEU A 145 21.15 -26.25 -5.46
C LEU A 145 21.80 -27.44 -6.18
N GLY A 146 21.11 -28.58 -6.19
CA GLY A 146 21.68 -29.85 -6.62
C GLY A 146 22.77 -30.31 -5.64
N ASP A 147 24.03 -30.32 -6.10
CA ASP A 147 25.21 -30.70 -5.33
C ASP A 147 26.12 -29.52 -4.96
N ARG A 148 25.71 -28.27 -5.27
CA ARG A 148 26.53 -27.08 -5.06
C ARG A 148 25.85 -26.07 -4.14
N MET A 149 26.62 -25.54 -3.20
CA MET A 149 26.23 -24.35 -2.44
C MET A 149 26.27 -23.13 -3.37
N ARG A 150 25.19 -22.36 -3.41
CA ARG A 150 25.06 -21.12 -4.19
C ARG A 150 24.55 -19.99 -3.31
N LEU A 151 24.91 -18.77 -3.67
CA LEU A 151 24.33 -17.56 -3.09
C LEU A 151 23.15 -17.15 -3.95
N VAL A 152 21.94 -17.48 -3.48
CA VAL A 152 20.67 -17.18 -4.16
C VAL A 152 20.23 -15.78 -3.75
N TRP A 153 19.72 -14.99 -4.71
CA TRP A 153 19.29 -13.63 -4.44
C TRP A 153 17.95 -13.64 -3.67
N THR A 154 17.94 -12.96 -2.53
CA THR A 154 16.79 -12.86 -1.61
C THR A 154 16.72 -11.43 -1.08
N THR A 155 15.99 -10.57 -1.78
CA THR A 155 15.89 -9.13 -1.47
C THR A 155 15.19 -8.90 -0.12
N PHE A 156 14.13 -9.66 0.15
CA PHE A 156 13.35 -9.59 1.39
C PHE A 156 13.77 -10.73 2.31
N THR A 157 12.89 -11.66 2.69
CA THR A 157 13.23 -12.81 3.55
C THR A 157 14.02 -13.90 2.83
N SER A 158 14.59 -14.87 3.57
CA SER A 158 15.23 -16.05 2.98
C SER A 158 14.26 -16.97 2.26
N GLU A 159 12.96 -16.85 2.57
CA GLU A 159 11.88 -17.64 1.96
C GLU A 159 11.37 -17.00 0.67
N GLN A 160 11.79 -15.78 0.34
CA GLN A 160 11.42 -15.04 -0.87
C GLN A 160 12.58 -15.05 -1.86
N ILE A 161 12.49 -15.94 -2.87
CA ILE A 161 13.53 -16.14 -3.87
C ILE A 161 13.26 -15.24 -5.07
N ASP A 162 14.19 -14.34 -5.37
CA ASP A 162 14.05 -13.39 -6.47
C ASP A 162 14.11 -14.08 -7.84
N ILE A 163 13.19 -13.70 -8.73
CA ILE A 163 13.11 -14.22 -10.09
C ILE A 163 13.88 -13.36 -11.09
N ASP A 164 14.34 -13.97 -12.18
CA ASP A 164 15.19 -13.35 -13.19
C ASP A 164 14.39 -12.93 -14.43
N LEU A 165 13.89 -11.68 -14.42
CA LEU A 165 13.14 -11.09 -15.53
C LEU A 165 13.96 -10.87 -16.82
N ARG A 166 15.25 -11.26 -16.84
CA ARG A 166 16.05 -11.34 -18.07
C ARG A 166 15.75 -12.61 -18.87
N THR A 167 15.00 -13.56 -18.31
CA THR A 167 14.78 -14.89 -18.88
C THR A 167 13.33 -15.12 -19.28
N ASP A 168 13.12 -15.91 -20.34
CA ASP A 168 11.77 -16.26 -20.81
C ASP A 168 10.96 -17.05 -19.76
N ALA A 169 11.62 -17.90 -18.98
CA ALA A 169 10.97 -18.69 -17.93
C ALA A 169 10.26 -17.81 -16.88
N ALA A 170 10.87 -16.69 -16.50
CA ALA A 170 10.24 -15.75 -15.56
C ALA A 170 9.03 -15.03 -16.21
N TRP A 171 9.12 -14.71 -17.50
CA TRP A 171 8.00 -14.10 -18.24
C TRP A 171 6.85 -15.07 -18.50
N GLU A 172 7.13 -16.35 -18.74
CA GLU A 172 6.12 -17.40 -18.82
C GLU A 172 5.36 -17.52 -17.49
N TYR A 173 6.07 -17.54 -16.37
CA TYR A 173 5.48 -17.52 -15.03
C TYR A 173 4.60 -16.29 -14.82
N LEU A 174 5.13 -15.07 -15.01
CA LEU A 174 4.36 -13.85 -14.79
C LEU A 174 3.14 -13.75 -15.71
N THR A 175 3.27 -14.17 -16.97
CA THR A 175 2.15 -14.18 -17.91
C THR A 175 1.04 -15.12 -17.43
N ALA A 176 1.40 -16.32 -16.96
CA ALA A 176 0.44 -17.27 -16.42
C ALA A 176 -0.27 -16.75 -15.16
N VAL A 177 0.45 -16.05 -14.28
CA VAL A 177 -0.15 -15.40 -13.11
C VAL A 177 -1.13 -14.30 -13.56
N ILE A 178 -0.70 -13.38 -14.42
CA ILE A 178 -1.59 -12.31 -14.93
C ILE A 178 -2.84 -12.92 -15.60
N ASP A 179 -2.68 -13.96 -16.41
CA ASP A 179 -3.80 -14.68 -17.03
C ASP A 179 -4.77 -15.23 -15.97
N ALA A 180 -4.27 -15.86 -14.90
CA ALA A 180 -5.09 -16.40 -13.83
C ALA A 180 -5.84 -15.30 -13.06
N LEU A 181 -5.14 -14.22 -12.66
CA LEU A 181 -5.73 -13.12 -11.92
C LEU A 181 -6.87 -12.45 -12.71
N VAL A 182 -6.62 -12.14 -13.98
CA VAL A 182 -7.60 -11.43 -14.82
C VAL A 182 -8.75 -12.35 -15.22
N ALA A 183 -8.50 -13.62 -15.54
CA ALA A 183 -9.56 -14.59 -15.78
C ALA A 183 -10.43 -14.83 -14.53
N GLY A 184 -9.85 -14.64 -13.34
CA GLY A 184 -10.50 -14.66 -12.05
C GLY A 184 -11.34 -13.43 -11.71
N GLY A 185 -11.38 -12.41 -12.57
CA GLY A 185 -12.18 -11.19 -12.38
C GLY A 185 -11.39 -9.99 -11.82
N THR A 186 -10.08 -10.11 -11.64
CA THR A 186 -9.23 -8.98 -11.26
C THR A 186 -9.14 -7.98 -12.41
N SER A 187 -9.41 -6.71 -12.14
CA SER A 187 -9.35 -5.62 -13.13
C SER A 187 -8.29 -4.57 -12.82
N MET A 188 -7.63 -4.67 -11.66
CA MET A 188 -6.48 -3.84 -11.31
C MET A 188 -5.37 -4.68 -10.67
N LEU A 189 -4.12 -4.48 -11.08
CA LEU A 189 -2.96 -5.21 -10.59
C LEU A 189 -2.04 -4.26 -9.84
N ARG A 190 -1.79 -4.52 -8.56
CA ARG A 190 -0.75 -3.82 -7.80
C ARG A 190 0.58 -4.53 -8.05
N LEU A 191 1.58 -3.85 -8.61
CA LEU A 191 2.92 -4.41 -8.77
C LEU A 191 3.70 -4.26 -7.48
N ASP A 192 3.84 -5.38 -6.77
CA ASP A 192 4.58 -5.44 -5.53
C ASP A 192 6.09 -5.48 -5.77
N ALA A 193 6.84 -4.67 -5.01
CA ALA A 193 8.30 -4.66 -5.01
C ALA A 193 8.95 -4.49 -6.39
N VAL A 194 8.23 -3.87 -7.33
CA VAL A 194 8.65 -3.71 -8.74
C VAL A 194 9.96 -2.95 -8.88
N GLY A 195 10.23 -2.00 -7.97
CA GLY A 195 11.46 -1.22 -7.91
C GLY A 195 12.72 -2.09 -7.88
N TYR A 196 12.63 -3.29 -7.30
CA TYR A 196 13.75 -4.21 -7.12
C TYR A 196 13.99 -5.14 -8.31
N THR A 197 13.15 -5.15 -9.36
CA THR A 197 13.22 -6.18 -10.41
C THR A 197 14.47 -6.09 -11.31
N GLY A 198 15.02 -4.89 -11.51
CA GLY A 198 16.16 -4.64 -12.41
C GLY A 198 17.54 -4.89 -11.79
N LYS A 199 17.92 -6.16 -11.60
CA LYS A 199 19.26 -6.54 -11.10
C LYS A 199 20.33 -6.45 -12.20
N GLU A 200 21.19 -5.43 -12.10
CA GLU A 200 22.27 -5.18 -13.06
C GLU A 200 23.58 -4.82 -12.34
N ALA A 201 24.67 -5.52 -12.69
CA ALA A 201 25.98 -5.26 -12.12
C ALA A 201 26.43 -3.80 -12.33
N GLY A 202 27.03 -3.19 -11.30
CA GLY A 202 27.46 -1.79 -11.32
C GLY A 202 26.36 -0.76 -11.03
N THR A 203 25.12 -1.19 -10.81
CA THR A 203 23.99 -0.32 -10.44
C THR A 203 23.58 -0.52 -8.96
N SER A 204 22.61 0.25 -8.49
CA SER A 204 21.95 0.02 -7.19
C SER A 204 21.02 -1.20 -7.19
N CYS A 205 20.68 -1.76 -8.36
CA CYS A 205 19.64 -2.78 -8.54
C CYS A 205 18.25 -2.35 -8.05
N PHE A 206 18.01 -1.05 -7.92
CA PHE A 206 16.73 -0.47 -7.53
C PHE A 206 16.39 0.68 -8.47
N MET A 207 15.19 0.64 -9.05
CA MET A 207 14.69 1.63 -10.01
C MET A 207 15.65 1.88 -11.20
N THR A 208 16.23 0.81 -11.74
CA THR A 208 17.15 0.88 -12.89
C THR A 208 16.39 1.02 -14.21
N GLU A 209 17.09 1.29 -15.31
CA GLU A 209 16.50 1.26 -16.65
C GLU A 209 15.90 -0.12 -16.99
N ALA A 210 16.46 -1.21 -16.46
CA ALA A 210 15.84 -2.53 -16.59
C ALA A 210 14.51 -2.62 -15.88
N THR A 211 14.40 -2.11 -14.66
CA THR A 211 13.13 -2.02 -13.93
C THR A 211 12.07 -1.31 -14.77
N GLU A 212 12.40 -0.15 -15.36
CA GLU A 212 11.47 0.58 -16.22
C GLU A 212 11.00 -0.26 -17.42
N ARG A 213 11.91 -0.93 -18.14
CA ARG A 213 11.54 -1.81 -19.27
C ARG A 213 10.63 -2.95 -18.84
N TYR A 214 10.89 -3.57 -17.69
CA TYR A 214 10.06 -4.67 -17.19
C TYR A 214 8.67 -4.17 -16.79
N THR A 215 8.58 -3.03 -16.11
CA THR A 215 7.30 -2.39 -15.77
C THR A 215 6.47 -2.10 -17.02
N GLN A 216 7.07 -1.54 -18.09
CA GLN A 216 6.36 -1.29 -19.35
C GLN A 216 5.84 -2.58 -20.00
N ARG A 217 6.64 -3.64 -20.01
CA ARG A 217 6.19 -4.94 -20.52
C ARG A 217 5.04 -5.53 -19.70
N ILE A 218 5.05 -5.37 -18.37
CA ILE A 218 3.96 -5.81 -17.51
C ILE A 218 2.69 -5.00 -17.78
N LEU A 219 2.80 -3.68 -17.94
CA LEU A 219 1.69 -2.80 -18.34
C LEU A 219 1.06 -3.26 -19.66
N GLU A 220 1.87 -3.48 -20.70
CA GLU A 220 1.40 -3.98 -21.99
C GLU A 220 0.64 -5.32 -21.84
N LEU A 221 1.15 -6.25 -21.03
CA LEU A 221 0.52 -7.54 -20.77
C LEU A 221 -0.81 -7.40 -20.01
N ALA A 222 -0.87 -6.51 -19.02
CA ALA A 222 -2.08 -6.24 -18.23
C ALA A 222 -3.16 -5.54 -19.08
N HIS A 223 -2.77 -4.50 -19.83
CA HIS A 223 -3.67 -3.74 -20.71
C HIS A 223 -4.25 -4.61 -21.82
N ALA A 224 -3.43 -5.50 -22.42
CA ALA A 224 -3.90 -6.46 -23.41
C ALA A 224 -4.99 -7.40 -22.88
N ARG A 225 -5.13 -7.53 -21.55
CA ARG A 225 -6.13 -8.33 -20.85
C ARG A 225 -7.23 -7.49 -20.21
N GLY A 226 -7.18 -6.16 -20.36
CA GLY A 226 -8.17 -5.24 -19.81
C GLY A 226 -8.00 -4.91 -18.32
N ALA A 227 -6.81 -5.15 -17.75
CA ALA A 227 -6.50 -4.76 -16.37
C ALA A 227 -5.64 -3.48 -16.33
N GLN A 228 -5.91 -2.62 -15.36
CA GLN A 228 -5.07 -1.45 -15.04
C GLN A 228 -3.97 -1.83 -14.05
N VAL A 229 -2.94 -1.01 -13.94
CA VAL A 229 -1.77 -1.27 -13.10
C VAL A 229 -1.53 -0.13 -12.11
N LEU A 230 -1.41 -0.51 -10.84
CA LEU A 230 -0.93 0.35 -9.77
C LEU A 230 0.52 -0.01 -9.45
N LEU A 231 1.40 0.98 -9.44
CA LEU A 231 2.80 0.79 -9.06
C LEU A 231 3.01 1.12 -7.58
N GLU A 232 3.58 0.20 -6.82
CA GLU A 232 4.06 0.46 -5.47
C GLU A 232 5.55 0.77 -5.48
N ILE A 233 5.89 2.00 -5.06
CA ILE A 233 7.27 2.46 -4.89
C ILE A 233 7.33 3.40 -3.69
N HIS A 234 8.03 2.97 -2.65
CA HIS A 234 8.55 3.87 -1.62
C HIS A 234 9.88 4.49 -2.06
N GLY A 235 10.02 5.79 -1.83
CA GLY A 235 11.19 6.57 -2.26
C GLY A 235 10.90 8.06 -2.35
N HIS A 236 11.88 8.81 -2.83
CA HIS A 236 11.77 10.26 -2.90
C HIS A 236 10.60 10.70 -3.79
N HIS A 237 9.79 11.67 -3.33
CA HIS A 237 8.56 12.11 -4.02
C HIS A 237 8.74 12.47 -5.50
N THR A 238 9.89 12.98 -5.92
CA THR A 238 10.15 13.29 -7.35
C THR A 238 10.20 12.05 -8.23
N GLN A 239 10.62 10.90 -7.68
CA GLN A 239 10.62 9.62 -8.39
C GLN A 239 9.19 9.14 -8.63
N GLN A 240 8.32 9.27 -7.62
CA GLN A 240 6.89 8.98 -7.78
C GLN A 240 6.23 9.90 -8.82
N ILE A 241 6.55 11.21 -8.82
CA ILE A 241 6.06 12.15 -9.85
C ILE A 241 6.54 11.75 -11.26
N ALA A 242 7.80 11.33 -11.38
CA ALA A 242 8.36 10.94 -12.66
C ALA A 242 7.70 9.67 -13.22
N ILE A 243 7.57 8.64 -12.39
CA ILE A 243 7.03 7.33 -12.80
C ILE A 243 5.52 7.37 -13.03
N ALA A 244 4.77 8.24 -12.33
CA ALA A 244 3.35 8.44 -12.55
C ALA A 244 3.00 8.81 -14.00
N ARG A 245 3.95 9.34 -14.77
CA ARG A 245 3.77 9.69 -16.19
C ARG A 245 3.77 8.47 -17.12
N THR A 246 4.20 7.31 -16.64
CA THR A 246 4.44 6.12 -17.46
C THR A 246 3.60 4.92 -17.04
N VAL A 247 2.73 5.07 -16.04
CA VAL A 247 1.87 4.01 -15.49
C VAL A 247 0.43 4.50 -15.30
N ASP A 248 -0.53 3.58 -15.09
CA ASP A 248 -1.93 3.98 -14.88
C ASP A 248 -2.09 4.71 -13.54
N TYR A 249 -1.57 4.12 -12.46
CA TYR A 249 -1.64 4.70 -11.12
C TYR A 249 -0.35 4.54 -10.33
N VAL A 250 -0.10 5.50 -9.44
CA VAL A 250 0.86 5.40 -8.33
C VAL A 250 0.13 5.57 -7.00
N TYR A 251 0.73 5.09 -5.91
CA TYR A 251 0.28 5.48 -4.58
C TYR A 251 0.65 6.93 -4.28
N ASP A 252 -0.16 7.59 -3.45
CA ASP A 252 0.20 8.85 -2.82
C ASP A 252 0.80 8.59 -1.43
N PHE A 253 2.04 8.10 -1.38
CA PHE A 253 2.71 7.79 -0.11
C PHE A 253 3.26 9.02 0.63
N ALA A 254 3.32 10.19 -0.03
CA ALA A 254 3.66 11.43 0.64
C ALA A 254 2.49 11.94 1.51
N LEU A 255 1.24 11.71 1.10
CA LEU A 255 0.06 12.21 1.81
C LEU A 255 -0.02 11.76 3.29
N PRO A 256 0.17 10.48 3.67
CA PRO A 256 0.07 10.07 5.08
C PRO A 256 0.97 10.83 6.06
N PRO A 257 2.31 10.89 5.88
CA PRO A 257 3.17 11.62 6.80
C PRO A 257 2.92 13.13 6.75
N LEU A 258 2.51 13.70 5.61
CA LEU A 258 2.17 15.13 5.52
C LEU A 258 0.90 15.47 6.30
N VAL A 259 -0.12 14.60 6.26
CA VAL A 259 -1.35 14.79 7.06
C VAL A 259 -1.05 14.65 8.55
N LEU A 260 -0.24 13.66 8.95
CA LEU A 260 0.20 13.54 10.34
C LEU A 260 1.02 14.75 10.78
N HIS A 261 1.94 15.24 9.93
CA HIS A 261 2.72 16.45 10.20
C HIS A 261 1.80 17.67 10.39
N ALA A 262 0.85 17.88 9.49
CA ALA A 262 -0.09 19.00 9.57
C ALA A 262 -0.87 19.00 10.89
N LEU A 263 -1.32 17.83 11.37
CA LEU A 263 -2.12 17.70 12.59
C LEU A 263 -1.27 17.76 13.87
N HIS A 264 -0.04 17.25 13.87
CA HIS A 264 0.85 17.28 15.03
C HIS A 264 1.57 18.62 15.19
N ALA A 265 2.11 19.14 14.09
CA ALA A 265 2.91 20.36 14.07
C ALA A 265 2.07 21.63 13.86
N ARG A 266 0.79 21.50 13.50
CA ARG A 266 -0.10 22.61 13.11
C ARG A 266 0.49 23.43 11.97
N ASP A 267 1.11 22.73 11.03
CA ASP A 267 1.81 23.31 9.88
C ASP A 267 1.29 22.70 8.58
N SER A 268 0.47 23.47 7.88
CA SER A 268 -0.14 23.05 6.61
C SER A 268 0.78 23.21 5.40
N ARG A 269 1.87 23.96 5.50
CA ARG A 269 2.68 24.38 4.33
C ARG A 269 3.24 23.20 3.54
N PRO A 270 3.74 22.12 4.16
CA PRO A 270 4.20 20.94 3.41
C PRO A 270 3.07 20.23 2.67
N LEU A 271 1.88 20.14 3.28
CA LEU A 271 0.70 19.53 2.66
C LEU A 271 0.19 20.38 1.48
N GLU A 272 0.11 21.70 1.66
CA GLU A 272 -0.26 22.63 0.59
C GLU A 272 0.67 22.50 -0.62
N ARG A 273 1.98 22.56 -0.39
CA ARG A 273 3.00 22.35 -1.44
C ARG A 273 2.81 21.02 -2.17
N TRP A 274 2.47 19.95 -1.46
CA TRP A 274 2.23 18.66 -2.09
C TRP A 274 0.99 18.66 -2.98
N LEU A 275 -0.11 19.28 -2.53
CA LEU A 275 -1.34 19.42 -3.33
C LEU A 275 -1.11 20.14 -4.66
N GLU A 276 -0.09 21.01 -4.75
CA GLU A 276 0.30 21.71 -5.99
C GLU A 276 1.06 20.83 -6.99
N ILE A 277 1.91 19.90 -6.52
CA ILE A 277 2.89 19.19 -7.37
C ILE A 277 2.61 17.70 -7.57
N ARG A 278 1.70 17.13 -6.77
CA ARG A 278 1.40 15.70 -6.78
C ARG A 278 0.85 15.21 -8.14
N PRO A 279 1.07 13.93 -8.49
CA PRO A 279 0.50 13.36 -9.70
C PRO A 279 -1.04 13.24 -9.61
N ALA A 280 -1.73 13.49 -10.73
CA ALA A 280 -3.19 13.44 -10.78
C ALA A 280 -3.73 12.00 -10.74
N ASN A 281 -2.99 11.04 -11.32
CA ASN A 281 -3.33 9.62 -11.38
C ASN A 281 -2.85 8.86 -10.14
N SER A 282 -3.32 9.30 -8.98
CA SER A 282 -2.89 8.74 -7.70
C SER A 282 -3.99 7.93 -7.02
N ILE A 283 -3.59 6.90 -6.28
CA ILE A 283 -4.41 6.23 -5.28
C ILE A 283 -3.98 6.75 -3.92
N THR A 284 -4.88 7.48 -3.24
CA THR A 284 -4.57 8.12 -1.96
C THR A 284 -4.78 7.15 -0.81
N VAL A 285 -3.84 7.12 0.13
CA VAL A 285 -3.90 6.29 1.34
C VAL A 285 -3.55 7.15 2.56
N LEU A 286 -3.91 6.66 3.75
CA LEU A 286 -3.32 7.13 5.01
C LEU A 286 -2.62 5.96 5.71
N ASP A 287 -3.28 4.82 5.72
CA ASP A 287 -2.80 3.54 6.19
C ASP A 287 -2.78 2.52 5.06
N THR A 288 -1.83 1.60 5.15
CA THR A 288 -1.73 0.41 4.31
C THR A 288 -1.50 -0.80 5.22
N HIS A 289 -1.14 -1.93 4.61
CA HIS A 289 -0.72 -3.13 5.33
C HIS A 289 0.73 -3.06 5.82
N ASP A 290 1.51 -2.08 5.37
CA ASP A 290 2.87 -1.82 5.83
C ASP A 290 2.91 -0.66 6.86
N GLY A 291 4.10 -0.21 7.22
CA GLY A 291 4.27 0.92 8.12
C GLY A 291 4.11 2.27 7.40
N ILE A 292 4.04 3.35 8.19
CA ILE A 292 3.95 4.72 7.67
C ILE A 292 5.30 5.12 7.08
N GLY A 293 5.36 5.33 5.76
CA GLY A 293 6.58 5.66 5.02
C GLY A 293 7.11 7.07 5.28
N ILE A 294 8.08 7.19 6.19
CA ILE A 294 8.71 8.48 6.53
C ILE A 294 9.69 8.92 5.44
N ILE A 295 10.33 7.97 4.75
CA ILE A 295 11.25 8.22 3.64
C ILE A 295 10.58 8.96 2.47
N ASP A 296 9.27 8.78 2.28
CA ASP A 296 8.54 9.32 1.12
C ASP A 296 8.45 10.85 1.10
N VAL A 297 8.67 11.48 2.27
CA VAL A 297 8.73 12.94 2.43
C VAL A 297 10.13 13.45 2.79
N GLY A 298 11.09 12.55 2.95
CA GLY A 298 12.47 12.84 3.32
C GLY A 298 13.36 13.24 2.15
N VAL A 299 14.65 13.40 2.45
CA VAL A 299 15.69 13.66 1.45
C VAL A 299 15.97 12.40 0.62
N SER A 300 16.49 12.58 -0.59
CA SER A 300 16.85 11.45 -1.45
C SER A 300 18.18 10.82 -1.06
N ASP A 301 18.17 9.53 -0.72
CA ASP A 301 19.39 8.74 -0.53
C ASP A 301 20.14 8.50 -1.86
N LEU A 302 19.39 8.42 -2.97
CA LEU A 302 19.93 8.17 -4.30
C LEU A 302 20.47 9.44 -4.97
N ALA A 303 19.98 10.61 -4.58
CA ALA A 303 20.41 11.92 -5.07
C ALA A 303 20.71 12.87 -3.89
N PRO A 304 21.89 12.72 -3.24
CA PRO A 304 22.25 13.53 -2.08
C PRO A 304 22.20 15.04 -2.37
N GLY A 305 21.48 15.78 -1.54
CA GLY A 305 21.29 17.23 -1.66
C GLY A 305 19.97 17.65 -2.29
N GLU A 306 19.15 16.71 -2.81
CA GLU A 306 17.76 17.00 -3.14
C GLU A 306 16.92 17.13 -1.85
N PRO A 307 16.23 18.27 -1.65
CA PRO A 307 15.43 18.49 -0.45
C PRO A 307 14.13 17.67 -0.49
N GLY A 308 13.74 17.16 0.67
CA GLY A 308 12.45 16.51 0.86
C GLY A 308 11.27 17.48 0.86
N LEU A 309 10.09 16.93 1.13
CA LEU A 309 8.88 17.70 1.43
C LEU A 309 8.88 18.18 2.90
N LEU A 310 9.54 17.42 3.77
CA LEU A 310 9.84 17.79 5.14
C LEU A 310 11.36 17.87 5.35
N GLU A 311 11.77 18.85 6.16
CA GLU A 311 13.14 18.93 6.65
C GLU A 311 13.46 17.79 7.64
N PRO A 312 14.71 17.34 7.77
CA PRO A 312 15.08 16.25 8.68
C PRO A 312 14.57 16.45 10.13
N ALA A 313 14.65 17.68 10.65
CA ALA A 313 14.16 17.99 11.99
C ALA A 313 12.61 17.88 12.11
N GLN A 314 11.86 18.16 11.03
CA GLN A 314 10.41 17.97 11.01
C GLN A 314 10.05 16.48 10.97
N ILE A 315 10.85 15.67 10.27
CA ILE A 315 10.72 14.21 10.23
C ILE A 315 10.97 13.61 11.61
N ASP A 316 12.08 13.97 12.26
CA ASP A 316 12.39 13.49 13.60
C ASP A 316 11.28 13.86 14.59
N ALA A 317 10.80 15.11 14.54
CA ALA A 317 9.69 15.57 15.37
C ALA A 317 8.38 14.81 15.09
N LEU A 318 8.09 14.49 13.83
CA LEU A 318 6.92 13.71 13.44
C LEU A 318 6.99 12.28 13.99
N VAL A 319 8.14 11.61 13.83
CA VAL A 319 8.34 10.24 14.33
C VAL A 319 8.17 10.20 15.85
N GLU A 320 8.78 11.13 16.57
CA GLU A 320 8.63 11.25 18.03
C GLU A 320 7.18 11.56 18.42
N ALA A 321 6.48 12.42 17.69
CA ALA A 321 5.06 12.71 17.93
C ALA A 321 4.17 11.47 17.74
N ILE A 322 4.40 10.64 16.71
CA ILE A 322 3.69 9.38 16.52
C ILE A 322 3.96 8.42 17.68
N HIS A 323 5.21 8.32 18.10
CA HIS A 323 5.61 7.50 19.23
C HIS A 323 4.90 7.93 20.52
N ASP A 324 4.90 9.22 20.83
CA ASP A 324 4.26 9.74 22.02
C ASP A 324 2.72 9.61 21.96
N ALA A 325 2.11 9.91 20.80
CA ALA A 325 0.68 9.77 20.58
C ALA A 325 0.19 8.33 20.76
N SER A 326 0.97 7.35 20.28
CA SER A 326 0.69 5.92 20.46
C SER A 326 1.00 5.38 21.87
N GLY A 327 1.39 6.23 22.82
CA GLY A 327 1.80 5.82 24.16
C GLY A 327 3.07 4.95 24.18
N GLY A 328 3.95 5.11 23.19
CA GLY A 328 5.20 4.37 23.03
C GLY A 328 5.05 2.97 22.40
N THR A 329 3.85 2.56 22.01
CA THR A 329 3.61 1.24 21.38
C THR A 329 4.28 1.13 20.01
N SER A 330 4.22 2.17 19.18
CA SER A 330 4.90 2.17 17.87
C SER A 330 6.42 2.06 17.97
N ARG A 331 7.06 2.54 19.06
CA ARG A 331 8.51 2.34 19.29
C ARG A 331 8.86 0.86 19.44
N GLN A 332 7.95 0.05 19.98
CA GLN A 332 8.15 -1.39 20.18
C GLN A 332 8.00 -2.17 18.86
N ALA A 333 7.23 -1.63 17.91
CA ALA A 333 6.98 -2.25 16.61
C ALA A 333 7.95 -1.79 15.51
N THR A 334 8.62 -0.65 15.68
CA THR A 334 9.37 0.02 14.61
C THR A 334 10.86 -0.34 14.59
N GLY A 335 11.45 -0.39 13.40
CA GLY A 335 12.89 -0.52 13.20
C GLY A 335 13.44 -1.83 13.76
N ALA A 336 14.53 -1.76 14.52
CA ALA A 336 15.19 -2.95 15.09
C ALA A 336 14.47 -3.54 16.32
N ALA A 337 13.38 -2.92 16.79
CA ALA A 337 12.63 -3.41 17.95
C ALA A 337 11.81 -4.68 17.66
N ALA A 338 11.49 -4.93 16.37
CA ALA A 338 10.77 -6.10 15.89
C ALA A 338 11.33 -6.58 14.55
N SER A 339 10.84 -7.71 14.05
CA SER A 339 11.16 -8.17 12.70
C SER A 339 10.50 -7.25 11.67
N ASN A 340 11.30 -6.51 10.91
CA ASN A 340 10.86 -5.55 9.91
C ASN A 340 11.62 -5.72 8.60
N LEU A 341 10.89 -5.59 7.48
CA LEU A 341 11.48 -5.52 6.15
C LEU A 341 12.03 -4.13 5.85
N ASP A 342 11.33 -3.09 6.32
CA ASP A 342 11.68 -1.69 6.10
C ASP A 342 12.01 -1.00 7.42
N LEU A 343 13.25 -0.52 7.56
CA LEU A 343 13.67 0.21 8.77
C LEU A 343 13.25 1.68 8.78
N TYR A 344 12.71 2.18 7.65
CA TYR A 344 12.40 3.60 7.43
C TYR A 344 10.91 3.92 7.55
N GLN A 345 10.10 2.94 7.94
CA GLN A 345 8.67 3.09 8.17
C GLN A 345 8.36 3.05 9.68
N VAL A 346 7.35 3.80 10.13
CA VAL A 346 6.85 3.72 11.50
C VAL A 346 5.67 2.76 11.56
N ASN A 347 5.82 1.67 12.32
CA ASN A 347 4.77 0.67 12.49
C ASN A 347 3.79 1.12 13.57
N CYS A 348 2.63 1.59 13.13
CA CYS A 348 1.55 2.10 13.95
C CYS A 348 0.25 2.10 13.12
N THR A 349 -0.89 1.84 13.77
CA THR A 349 -2.19 2.19 13.18
C THR A 349 -2.26 3.72 13.04
N PHE A 350 -2.90 4.19 11.96
CA PHE A 350 -3.02 5.63 11.73
C PHE A 350 -3.87 6.33 12.81
N TYR A 351 -4.79 5.60 13.45
CA TYR A 351 -5.61 6.09 14.56
C TYR A 351 -4.78 6.30 15.84
N ASP A 352 -3.92 5.34 16.22
CA ASP A 352 -3.00 5.52 17.35
C ASP A 352 -1.90 6.55 17.04
N ALA A 353 -1.48 6.68 15.77
CA ALA A 353 -0.56 7.74 15.34
C ALA A 353 -1.12 9.16 15.57
N LEU A 354 -2.45 9.29 15.68
CA LEU A 354 -3.15 10.53 16.04
C LEU A 354 -3.62 10.56 17.49
N GLY A 355 -3.18 9.61 18.32
CA GLY A 355 -3.49 9.56 19.75
C GLY A 355 -4.92 9.16 20.05
N ARG A 356 -5.56 8.39 19.15
CA ARG A 356 -6.97 7.95 19.28
C ARG A 356 -7.95 9.12 19.40
N ASP A 357 -7.59 10.25 18.80
CA ASP A 357 -8.43 11.43 18.74
C ASP A 357 -9.37 11.32 17.53
N ASP A 358 -10.64 11.00 17.80
CA ASP A 358 -11.70 10.87 16.79
C ASP A 358 -11.77 12.08 15.86
N ARG A 359 -11.56 13.29 16.38
CA ARG A 359 -11.67 14.52 15.60
C ARG A 359 -10.49 14.66 14.64
N ARG A 360 -9.26 14.47 15.14
CA ARG A 360 -8.06 14.47 14.29
C ARG A 360 -8.13 13.38 13.23
N TYR A 361 -8.60 12.19 13.61
CA TYR A 361 -8.72 11.06 12.69
C TYR A 361 -9.76 11.30 11.59
N ALA A 362 -10.94 11.80 11.95
CA ALA A 362 -11.97 12.19 10.99
C ALA A 362 -11.46 13.28 10.04
N LEU A 363 -10.77 14.32 10.55
CA LEU A 363 -10.18 15.35 9.71
C LEU A 363 -9.15 14.76 8.74
N ALA A 364 -8.26 13.89 9.21
CA ALA A 364 -7.28 13.22 8.35
C ALA A 364 -7.94 12.46 7.19
N ARG A 365 -9.01 11.70 7.47
CA ARG A 365 -9.78 10.97 6.45
C ARG A 365 -10.50 11.91 5.49
N LEU A 366 -11.05 13.01 5.97
CA LEU A 366 -11.68 14.01 5.11
C LEU A 366 -10.67 14.69 4.19
N LEU A 367 -9.46 15.01 4.68
CA LEU A 367 -8.37 15.51 3.84
C LEU A 367 -7.99 14.50 2.74
N GLN A 368 -7.89 13.21 3.08
CA GLN A 368 -7.65 12.14 2.11
C GLN A 368 -8.76 12.04 1.06
N ILE A 369 -10.03 11.97 1.49
CA ILE A 369 -11.20 11.79 0.62
C ILE A 369 -11.38 12.96 -0.34
N MET A 370 -11.05 14.17 0.11
CA MET A 370 -11.14 15.39 -0.69
C MET A 370 -9.94 15.56 -1.63
N THR A 371 -8.81 14.89 -1.39
CA THR A 371 -7.62 14.98 -2.26
C THR A 371 -7.87 14.25 -3.59
N PRO A 372 -7.48 14.82 -4.75
CA PRO A 372 -7.64 14.17 -6.06
C PRO A 372 -7.01 12.78 -6.16
N GLY A 373 -7.73 11.85 -6.78
CA GLY A 373 -7.33 10.44 -6.88
C GLY A 373 -8.37 9.50 -6.31
N ILE A 374 -8.05 8.21 -6.33
CA ILE A 374 -8.90 7.13 -5.81
C ILE A 374 -8.54 6.92 -4.33
N PRO A 375 -9.44 7.20 -3.36
CA PRO A 375 -9.12 6.98 -1.96
C PRO A 375 -9.22 5.51 -1.61
N GLN A 376 -8.12 4.93 -1.15
CA GLN A 376 -8.05 3.62 -0.54
C GLN A 376 -8.08 3.72 0.99
N VAL A 377 -8.96 2.97 1.64
CA VAL A 377 -9.06 2.88 3.10
C VAL A 377 -8.67 1.47 3.53
N TYR A 378 -7.62 1.36 4.34
CA TYR A 378 -7.23 0.07 4.91
C TYR A 378 -8.17 -0.35 6.05
N TYR A 379 -8.47 -1.65 6.12
CA TYR A 379 -9.54 -2.17 6.98
C TYR A 379 -9.37 -1.86 8.47
N VAL A 380 -8.14 -1.80 8.99
CA VAL A 380 -7.90 -1.41 10.39
C VAL A 380 -8.35 0.02 10.61
N GLY A 381 -7.95 0.95 9.76
CA GLY A 381 -8.41 2.33 9.87
C GLY A 381 -9.87 2.55 9.48
N LEU A 382 -10.47 1.72 8.62
CA LEU A 382 -11.91 1.75 8.41
C LEU A 382 -12.67 1.63 9.73
N LEU A 383 -12.17 0.77 10.63
CA LEU A 383 -12.76 0.49 11.93
C LEU A 383 -12.16 1.36 13.06
N ALA A 384 -11.36 2.37 12.69
CA ALA A 384 -10.57 3.20 13.61
C ALA A 384 -9.82 2.34 14.65
N GLY A 385 -9.19 1.26 14.18
CA GLY A 385 -8.48 0.28 14.98
C GLY A 385 -7.26 0.82 15.69
N GLU A 386 -6.97 0.23 16.85
CA GLU A 386 -5.81 0.55 17.68
C GLU A 386 -4.65 -0.41 17.40
N ASN A 387 -3.48 -0.10 17.92
CA ASN A 387 -2.31 -0.96 17.84
C ASN A 387 -2.54 -2.33 18.50
N ASP A 388 -2.39 -3.41 17.71
CA ASP A 388 -2.51 -4.78 18.19
C ASP A 388 -1.19 -5.28 18.80
N MET A 389 -1.01 -4.96 20.09
CA MET A 389 0.18 -5.35 20.84
C MET A 389 0.21 -6.84 21.17
N GLU A 390 -0.94 -7.50 21.20
CA GLU A 390 -1.01 -8.94 21.46
C GLU A 390 -0.50 -9.71 20.24
N LEU A 391 -0.95 -9.34 19.04
CA LEU A 391 -0.46 -9.93 17.80
C LEU A 391 1.03 -9.65 17.58
N LEU A 392 1.48 -8.41 17.79
CA LEU A 392 2.90 -8.06 17.74
C LEU A 392 3.73 -8.94 18.69
N THR A 393 3.25 -9.16 19.92
CA THR A 393 3.95 -10.02 20.89
C THR A 393 3.97 -11.48 20.45
N ALA A 394 2.88 -11.96 19.86
CA ALA A 394 2.73 -13.34 19.43
C ALA A 394 3.60 -13.65 18.19
N THR A 395 3.71 -12.74 17.24
CA THR A 395 4.41 -12.97 15.96
C THR A 395 5.84 -12.43 15.94
N GLY A 396 6.11 -11.38 16.72
CA GLY A 396 7.37 -10.63 16.67
C GLY A 396 7.58 -9.81 15.39
N VAL A 397 6.55 -9.69 14.54
CA VAL A 397 6.58 -8.94 13.29
C VAL A 397 6.05 -7.53 13.53
N GLY A 398 6.86 -6.50 13.26
CA GLY A 398 6.52 -5.11 13.60
C GLY A 398 5.22 -4.62 12.97
N ARG A 399 5.02 -4.93 11.68
CA ARG A 399 3.82 -4.55 10.90
C ARG A 399 2.53 -5.16 11.42
N ASP A 400 2.61 -6.26 12.20
CA ASP A 400 1.41 -6.90 12.76
C ASP A 400 0.66 -6.03 13.78
N VAL A 401 1.31 -4.99 14.31
CA VAL A 401 0.64 -3.98 15.15
C VAL A 401 -0.53 -3.28 14.42
N ASN A 402 -0.50 -3.22 13.09
CA ASN A 402 -1.52 -2.60 12.24
C ASN A 402 -2.22 -3.66 11.36
N ARG A 403 -2.51 -4.83 11.92
CA ARG A 403 -2.84 -6.03 11.13
C ARG A 403 -3.78 -6.98 11.89
N HIS A 404 -4.61 -6.41 12.76
CA HIS A 404 -5.52 -7.11 13.66
C HIS A 404 -6.51 -8.04 12.95
N HIS A 405 -6.87 -9.16 13.59
CA HIS A 405 -7.90 -10.08 13.10
C HIS A 405 -9.26 -9.74 13.71
N TYR A 406 -10.10 -9.02 12.98
CA TYR A 406 -11.42 -8.63 13.46
C TYR A 406 -12.41 -9.80 13.44
N THR A 407 -13.02 -10.05 14.58
CA THR A 407 -14.19 -10.91 14.71
C THR A 407 -15.46 -10.17 14.24
N PRO A 408 -16.54 -10.90 13.87
CA PRO A 408 -17.81 -10.26 13.51
C PRO A 408 -18.36 -9.32 14.59
N ASP A 409 -18.20 -9.68 15.87
CA ASP A 409 -18.68 -8.85 16.99
C ASP A 409 -17.87 -7.54 17.12
N GLU A 410 -16.55 -7.61 16.90
CA GLU A 410 -15.70 -6.41 16.89
C GLU A 410 -16.02 -5.48 15.72
N ILE A 411 -16.34 -6.05 14.54
CA ILE A 411 -16.77 -5.27 13.38
C ILE A 411 -18.06 -4.51 13.71
N GLU A 412 -19.08 -5.17 14.25
CA GLU A 412 -20.34 -4.51 14.61
C GLU A 412 -20.15 -3.44 15.70
N ALA A 413 -19.29 -3.71 16.69
CA ALA A 413 -18.95 -2.74 17.72
C ALA A 413 -18.23 -1.50 17.14
N ALA A 414 -17.28 -1.71 16.22
CA ALA A 414 -16.56 -0.63 15.57
C ALA A 414 -17.47 0.20 14.64
N LEU A 415 -18.36 -0.43 13.88
CA LEU A 415 -19.33 0.24 13.02
C LEU A 415 -20.31 1.14 13.78
N ALA A 416 -20.54 0.87 15.08
CA ALA A 416 -21.36 1.71 15.94
C ALA A 416 -20.66 2.99 16.42
N ARG A 417 -19.33 3.13 16.23
CA ARG A 417 -18.58 4.30 16.68
C ARG A 417 -18.90 5.52 15.81
N PRO A 418 -19.11 6.72 16.40
CA PRO A 418 -19.39 7.94 15.63
C PRO A 418 -18.35 8.28 14.56
N VAL A 419 -17.06 8.08 14.86
CA VAL A 419 -15.97 8.33 13.90
C VAL A 419 -16.04 7.43 12.68
N VAL A 420 -16.38 6.15 12.87
CA VAL A 420 -16.53 5.17 11.78
C VAL A 420 -17.77 5.48 10.95
N GLY A 421 -18.88 5.84 11.61
CA GLY A 421 -20.10 6.29 10.92
C GLY A 421 -19.88 7.54 10.06
N LEU A 422 -19.16 8.54 10.58
CA LEU A 422 -18.81 9.75 9.82
C LEU A 422 -17.93 9.42 8.61
N GLN A 423 -16.92 8.56 8.79
CA GLN A 423 -16.07 8.12 7.71
C GLN A 423 -16.84 7.39 6.61
N LEU A 424 -17.75 6.46 6.97
CA LEU A 424 -18.59 5.75 6.01
C LEU A 424 -19.51 6.70 5.23
N ASP A 425 -20.08 7.72 5.89
CA ASP A 425 -20.90 8.73 5.23
C ASP A 425 -20.07 9.55 4.23
N ALA A 426 -18.84 9.93 4.59
CA ALA A 426 -17.93 10.65 3.69
C ALA A 426 -17.51 9.79 2.49
N LEU A 427 -17.28 8.49 2.68
CA LEU A 427 -16.97 7.55 1.59
C LEU A 427 -18.16 7.37 0.64
N ARG A 428 -19.38 7.20 1.16
CA ARG A 428 -20.60 7.15 0.34
C ARG A 428 -20.81 8.42 -0.46
N LEU A 429 -20.55 9.58 0.15
CA LEU A 429 -20.56 10.87 -0.54
C LEU A 429 -19.53 10.87 -1.67
N ARG A 430 -18.28 10.47 -1.41
CA ARG A 430 -17.21 10.40 -2.42
C ARG A 430 -17.52 9.45 -3.57
N ALA A 431 -18.18 8.34 -3.29
CA ALA A 431 -18.56 7.34 -4.28
C ALA A 431 -19.63 7.86 -5.26
N THR A 432 -20.54 8.73 -4.80
CA THR A 432 -21.79 9.03 -5.53
C THR A 432 -21.96 10.49 -5.94
N HIS A 433 -21.34 11.44 -5.24
CA HIS A 433 -21.62 12.86 -5.45
C HIS A 433 -20.96 13.38 -6.73
N PRO A 434 -21.71 14.07 -7.63
CA PRO A 434 -21.22 14.46 -8.96
C PRO A 434 -20.10 15.51 -8.93
N ALA A 435 -19.97 16.29 -7.86
CA ALA A 435 -18.90 17.29 -7.71
C ALA A 435 -17.49 16.69 -7.87
N PHE A 436 -17.27 15.43 -7.47
CA PHE A 436 -15.97 14.77 -7.56
C PHE A 436 -15.55 14.40 -8.99
N ALA A 437 -16.43 14.58 -9.98
CA ALA A 437 -16.07 14.51 -11.41
C ALA A 437 -15.73 15.90 -11.99
N GLY A 438 -15.72 16.93 -11.15
CA GLY A 438 -15.49 18.32 -11.52
C GLY A 438 -14.05 18.79 -11.29
N THR A 439 -13.92 20.04 -10.89
CA THR A 439 -12.62 20.69 -10.66
C THR A 439 -12.33 20.74 -9.16
N PHE A 440 -11.11 20.34 -8.79
CA PHE A 440 -10.61 20.50 -7.43
C PHE A 440 -9.90 21.85 -7.26
N SER A 441 -10.05 22.46 -6.09
CA SER A 441 -9.29 23.64 -5.64
C SER A 441 -9.03 23.56 -4.13
N HIS A 442 -7.99 24.27 -3.68
CA HIS A 442 -7.68 24.41 -2.26
C HIS A 442 -7.27 25.86 -1.93
N ASP A 443 -7.52 26.29 -0.70
CA ASP A 443 -6.97 27.51 -0.10
C ASP A 443 -6.59 27.16 1.34
N VAL A 444 -5.29 27.04 1.63
CA VAL A 444 -4.80 26.62 2.93
C VAL A 444 -3.84 27.68 3.44
N ARG A 445 -4.10 28.22 4.63
CA ARG A 445 -3.31 29.31 5.22
C ARG A 445 -3.13 29.09 6.71
N ASP A 446 -1.88 29.06 7.13
CA ASP A 446 -1.51 28.81 8.53
C ASP A 446 -2.14 27.49 9.02
N THR A 447 -3.11 27.56 9.92
CA THR A 447 -3.86 26.39 10.42
C THR A 447 -5.20 26.19 9.74
N HIS A 448 -5.73 27.19 9.05
CA HIS A 448 -7.06 27.14 8.44
C HIS A 448 -6.95 26.67 6.99
N GLY A 449 -7.91 25.89 6.52
CA GLY A 449 -7.95 25.52 5.12
C GLY A 449 -9.32 25.17 4.60
N GLU A 450 -9.44 25.24 3.28
CA GLU A 450 -10.59 24.80 2.52
C GLU A 450 -10.13 23.89 1.37
N LEU A 451 -10.73 22.70 1.26
CA LEU A 451 -10.64 21.84 0.08
C LEU A 451 -12.01 21.83 -0.60
N ARG A 452 -12.05 22.00 -1.91
CA ARG A 452 -13.31 22.13 -2.64
C ARG A 452 -13.30 21.39 -3.98
N TRP A 453 -14.42 20.73 -4.26
CA TRP A 453 -14.76 20.17 -5.56
C TRP A 453 -15.98 20.89 -6.13
N ASP A 454 -15.90 21.31 -7.39
CA ASP A 454 -16.96 22.00 -8.12
C ASP A 454 -17.30 21.31 -9.43
N ALA A 455 -18.57 20.98 -9.61
CA ALA A 455 -19.19 20.64 -10.90
C ALA A 455 -20.36 21.61 -11.16
N ALA A 456 -20.99 21.53 -12.34
CA ALA A 456 -21.96 22.53 -12.83
C ALA A 456 -22.98 23.02 -11.78
N ASP A 457 -23.79 22.12 -11.22
CA ASP A 457 -24.81 22.44 -10.20
C ASP A 457 -24.51 21.78 -8.84
N ALA A 458 -23.28 21.30 -8.63
CA ALA A 458 -22.92 20.52 -7.45
C ALA A 458 -21.54 20.89 -6.90
N SER A 459 -21.41 20.96 -5.58
CA SER A 459 -20.13 21.24 -4.93
C SER A 459 -19.96 20.46 -3.63
N VAL A 460 -18.73 20.09 -3.29
CA VAL A 460 -18.37 19.58 -1.96
C VAL A 460 -17.24 20.43 -1.40
N THR A 461 -17.37 20.89 -0.17
CA THR A 461 -16.40 21.78 0.48
C THR A 461 -16.10 21.29 1.88
N LEU A 462 -14.82 21.13 2.18
CA LEU A 462 -14.29 20.83 3.51
C LEU A 462 -13.56 22.08 4.02
N GLY A 463 -14.16 22.78 4.97
CA GLY A 463 -13.44 23.79 5.77
C GLY A 463 -12.89 23.16 7.05
N PHE A 464 -11.67 23.51 7.45
CA PHE A 464 -11.01 22.95 8.62
C PHE A 464 -10.04 23.92 9.31
N ASP A 465 -9.74 23.66 10.58
CA ASP A 465 -8.67 24.28 11.37
C ASP A 465 -7.80 23.20 12.03
N LEU A 466 -6.50 23.22 11.76
CA LEU A 466 -5.51 22.27 12.29
C LEU A 466 -5.21 22.49 13.78
N ASP A 467 -5.48 23.68 14.34
CA ASP A 467 -5.17 23.98 15.74
C ASP A 467 -5.98 23.11 16.72
N ASP A 468 -7.27 22.94 16.42
CA ASP A 468 -8.22 22.17 17.23
C ASP A 468 -8.89 21.01 16.47
N ALA A 469 -8.40 20.75 15.25
CA ALA A 469 -8.92 19.78 14.30
C ALA A 469 -10.42 19.98 13.97
N SER A 470 -10.99 21.17 14.18
CA SER A 470 -12.38 21.42 13.83
C SER A 470 -12.56 21.39 12.31
N PHE A 471 -13.71 20.88 11.88
CA PHE A 471 -14.05 20.81 10.46
C PHE A 471 -15.55 20.89 10.20
N GLN A 472 -15.89 21.25 8.97
CA GLN A 472 -17.22 21.17 8.38
C GLN A 472 -17.13 20.76 6.91
N LEU A 473 -17.76 19.63 6.57
CA LEU A 473 -17.98 19.16 5.21
C LEU A 473 -19.38 19.55 4.76
N THR A 474 -19.50 20.27 3.66
CA THR A 474 -20.78 20.67 3.06
C THR A 474 -20.87 20.16 1.64
N ALA A 475 -21.92 19.42 1.33
CA ALA A 475 -22.23 18.93 -0.02
C ALA A 475 -23.51 19.58 -0.52
N THR A 476 -23.48 20.09 -1.75
CA THR A 476 -24.62 20.70 -2.44
C THR A 476 -24.82 20.01 -3.78
N ASP A 477 -26.06 19.63 -4.08
CA ASP A 477 -26.51 19.12 -5.38
C ASP A 477 -27.84 19.81 -5.75
N GLY A 478 -27.76 20.79 -6.65
CA GLY A 478 -28.85 21.69 -6.99
C GLY A 478 -29.31 22.52 -5.78
N SER A 479 -30.47 22.18 -5.24
CA SER A 479 -31.03 22.84 -4.05
C SER A 479 -30.87 22.05 -2.75
N ALA A 480 -30.39 20.80 -2.83
CA ALA A 480 -30.16 19.97 -1.67
C ALA A 480 -28.80 20.31 -1.06
N THR A 481 -28.76 20.50 0.26
CA THR A 481 -27.51 20.71 1.01
C THR A 481 -27.45 19.77 2.20
N SER A 482 -26.32 19.09 2.35
CA SER A 482 -26.01 18.23 3.51
C SER A 482 -24.73 18.73 4.17
N THR A 483 -24.69 18.67 5.50
CA THR A 483 -23.55 19.15 6.29
C THR A 483 -23.17 18.13 7.36
N TRP A 484 -21.87 17.87 7.46
CA TRP A 484 -21.26 17.07 8.51
C TRP A 484 -20.19 17.92 9.20
N SER A 485 -20.08 17.86 10.52
CA SER A 485 -19.05 18.58 11.25
C SER A 485 -18.51 17.75 12.40
N HIS A 486 -17.36 18.19 12.93
CA HIS A 486 -16.74 17.62 14.12
C HIS A 486 -17.69 17.55 15.34
N ALA A 487 -18.74 18.37 15.38
CA ALA A 487 -19.76 18.32 16.44
C ALA A 487 -20.47 16.96 16.51
N ARG A 488 -20.55 16.23 15.39
CA ARG A 488 -21.18 14.89 15.33
C ARG A 488 -20.38 13.81 16.05
N LEU A 489 -19.12 14.09 16.41
CA LEU A 489 -18.23 13.18 17.16
C LEU A 489 -18.36 13.36 18.67
N ALA A 490 -18.88 14.51 19.12
CA ALA A 490 -19.29 14.68 20.50
C ALA A 490 -20.66 14.00 20.64
N GLY A 491 -20.67 12.71 21.00
CA GLY A 491 -21.91 11.98 21.25
C GLY A 491 -22.76 12.71 22.29
N ASP A 492 -24.05 12.90 21.97
CA ASP A 492 -25.11 13.19 22.94
C ASP A 492 -25.40 11.96 23.82
#